data_AF-A0A3D3PPY0-F1
#
_entry.id   AF-A0A3D3PPY0-F1
#
_cell.length_a   1.000
_cell.length_b   1.000
_cell.length_c   1.000
_cell.angle_alpha   90.00
_cell.angle_beta   90.00
_cell.angle_gamma   90.00
#
_symmetry.space_group_name_H-M   'P 1'
#
loop_
_entity.id
_entity.type
_entity.pdbx_description
1 polymer ?
#
loop_
_entity_poly.entity_id
_entity_poly.type
_entity_poly.pdbx_seq_one_letter_code
_entity_poly.pdbx_strand_id
1 'polypeptide(L)'
;DGEIIGGVAIYAADPDSFGLDEVTVLCESADDLAFGIATLRARAEQKKAQQAMHRLIRHDVLTGMPNETQFTEFLTTAIDAAKRLNQPFAVLQTNIERLSEINDALGFS
;
A
#
# COMPACT_ATOMS: atom_id res chain seq x y z
N ASP A 1 8.39 -7.87 -20.93
CA ASP A 1 8.70 -9.31 -20.86
C ASP A 1 7.67 -10.23 -21.52
N GLY A 2 6.71 -9.74 -22.33
CA GLY A 2 5.84 -10.63 -23.12
C GLY A 2 4.99 -11.60 -22.29
N GLU A 3 4.82 -11.34 -20.98
CA GLU A 3 4.08 -12.20 -20.07
C GLU A 3 2.58 -12.11 -20.37
N ILE A 4 1.95 -13.25 -20.60
CA ILE A 4 0.51 -13.34 -20.87
C ILE A 4 -0.24 -13.06 -19.57
N ILE A 5 -0.94 -11.92 -19.51
CA ILE A 5 -1.70 -11.49 -18.32
C ILE A 5 -3.14 -12.02 -18.27
N GLY A 6 -3.60 -12.67 -19.34
CA GLY A 6 -4.95 -13.19 -19.52
C GLY A 6 -5.29 -13.44 -21.00
N GLY A 7 -6.53 -13.83 -21.26
CA GLY A 7 -7.07 -13.99 -22.62
C GLY A 7 -8.47 -13.40 -22.71
N VAL A 8 -8.79 -12.80 -23.86
CA VAL A 8 -10.14 -12.35 -24.21
C VAL A 8 -10.64 -13.26 -25.31
N ALA A 9 -11.87 -13.76 -25.16
CA ALA A 9 -12.49 -14.63 -26.15
C ALA A 9 -13.87 -14.10 -26.51
N ILE A 10 -14.14 -14.07 -27.81
CA ILE A 10 -15.42 -13.67 -28.38
C ILE A 10 -15.87 -14.83 -29.28
N TYR A 11 -17.14 -15.18 -29.18
CA TYR A 11 -17.71 -16.35 -29.84
C TYR A 11 -18.97 -15.94 -30.60
N ALA A 12 -19.21 -16.62 -31.71
CA ALA A 12 -20.43 -16.50 -32.50
C ALA A 12 -21.09 -17.89 -32.64
N ALA A 13 -22.39 -17.91 -32.85
CA ALA A 13 -23.15 -19.15 -33.02
C ALA A 13 -22.94 -19.78 -34.41
N ASP A 14 -22.71 -18.94 -35.42
CA ASP A 14 -22.55 -19.36 -36.81
C ASP A 14 -21.07 -19.53 -37.18
N PRO A 15 -20.71 -20.53 -38.01
CA PRO A 15 -19.37 -20.69 -38.56
C PRO A 15 -18.95 -19.47 -39.38
N ASP A 16 -17.64 -19.17 -39.39
CA ASP A 16 -17.04 -18.10 -40.20
C ASP A 16 -17.68 -16.70 -39.97
N SER A 17 -18.28 -16.48 -38.80
CA SER A 17 -18.99 -15.24 -38.46
C SER A 17 -18.07 -14.03 -38.24
N PHE A 18 -16.76 -14.22 -38.12
CA PHE A 18 -15.80 -13.12 -37.96
C PHE A 18 -14.90 -13.00 -39.19
N GLY A 19 -14.99 -11.87 -39.87
CA GLY A 19 -14.08 -11.53 -40.95
C GLY A 19 -12.68 -11.16 -40.45
N LEU A 20 -11.69 -11.12 -41.35
CA LEU A 20 -10.32 -10.74 -41.02
C LEU A 20 -10.22 -9.31 -40.44
N ASP A 21 -11.01 -8.38 -40.95
CA ASP A 21 -11.02 -6.99 -40.47
C ASP A 21 -11.55 -6.91 -39.03
N GLU A 22 -12.59 -7.69 -38.70
CA GLU A 22 -13.14 -7.76 -37.34
C GLU A 22 -12.13 -8.39 -36.38
N VAL A 23 -11.50 -9.51 -36.77
CA VAL A 23 -10.43 -10.13 -35.97
C VAL A 23 -9.30 -9.15 -35.73
N THR A 24 -8.91 -8.36 -36.74
CA THR A 24 -7.86 -7.34 -36.60
C THR A 24 -8.22 -6.29 -35.55
N VAL A 25 -9.43 -5.74 -35.63
CA VAL A 25 -9.93 -4.75 -34.64
C VAL A 25 -10.02 -5.36 -33.25
N LEU A 26 -10.43 -6.62 -33.12
CA LEU A 26 -10.49 -7.33 -31.84
C LEU A 26 -9.09 -7.56 -31.26
N CYS A 27 -8.10 -7.88 -32.08
CA CYS A 27 -6.71 -7.98 -31.67
C CYS A 27 -6.16 -6.63 -31.18
N GLU A 28 -6.37 -5.55 -31.93
CA GLU A 28 -5.96 -4.19 -31.52
C GLU A 28 -6.62 -3.79 -30.18
N SER A 29 -7.91 -4.09 -30.04
CA SER A 29 -8.64 -3.84 -28.79
C SER A 29 -8.10 -4.66 -27.62
N ALA A 30 -7.70 -5.92 -27.86
CA ALA A 30 -7.11 -6.78 -26.84
C ALA A 30 -5.73 -6.25 -26.41
N ASP A 31 -4.93 -5.74 -27.34
CA ASP A 31 -3.63 -5.11 -27.05
C ASP A 31 -3.80 -3.83 -26.22
N ASP A 32 -4.76 -2.98 -26.57
CA ASP A 32 -5.09 -1.77 -25.80
C ASP A 32 -5.56 -2.10 -24.38
N LEU A 33 -6.41 -3.13 -24.23
CA LEU A 33 -6.84 -3.62 -22.92
C LEU A 33 -5.66 -4.18 -22.13
N ALA A 34 -4.78 -4.94 -22.76
CA ALA A 34 -3.60 -5.50 -22.10
C ALA A 34 -2.68 -4.39 -21.58
N PHE A 35 -2.44 -3.38 -22.41
CA PHE A 35 -1.66 -2.19 -22.03
C PHE A 35 -2.31 -1.42 -20.88
N GLY A 36 -3.63 -1.20 -20.95
CA GLY A 36 -4.40 -0.52 -19.90
C GLY A 36 -4.34 -1.26 -18.56
N ILE A 37 -4.54 -2.58 -18.56
CA ILE A 37 -4.47 -3.42 -17.36
C ILE A 37 -3.06 -3.40 -16.77
N ALA A 38 -2.03 -3.56 -17.59
CA ALA A 38 -0.64 -3.52 -17.14
C ALA A 38 -0.31 -2.18 -16.47
N THR A 39 -0.74 -1.06 -17.08
CA THR A 39 -0.57 0.28 -16.54
C THR A 39 -1.28 0.46 -15.19
N LEU A 40 -2.51 -0.03 -15.07
CA LEU A 40 -3.27 0.03 -13.81
C LEU A 40 -2.59 -0.79 -12.71
N ARG A 41 -2.12 -2.01 -13.02
CA ARG A 41 -1.39 -2.86 -12.07
C ARG A 41 -0.09 -2.20 -11.62
N ALA A 42 0.69 -1.65 -12.55
CA ALA A 42 1.93 -0.95 -12.23
C ALA A 42 1.68 0.25 -11.30
N ARG A 43 0.63 1.05 -11.56
CA ARG A 43 0.24 2.16 -10.68
C ARG A 43 -0.22 1.69 -9.30
N ALA A 44 -0.95 0.58 -9.22
CA ALA A 44 -1.38 0.00 -7.96
C ALA A 44 -0.17 -0.45 -7.11
N GLU A 45 0.81 -1.11 -7.72
CA GLU A 45 2.04 -1.50 -7.04
C GLU A 45 2.87 -0.30 -6.59
N GLN A 46 3.02 0.73 -7.44
CA GLN A 46 3.67 1.98 -7.05
C GLN A 46 2.98 2.62 -5.84
N LYS A 47 1.64 2.66 -5.83
CA LYS A 47 0.86 3.20 -4.70
C LYS A 47 1.06 2.39 -3.42
N LYS A 48 1.08 1.06 -3.51
CA LYS A 48 1.38 0.19 -2.36
C LYS A 48 2.77 0.44 -1.80
N ALA A 49 3.78 0.54 -2.67
CA ALA A 49 5.15 0.83 -2.27
C ALA A 49 5.24 2.20 -1.58
N GLN A 50 4.58 3.22 -2.13
CA GLN A 50 4.51 4.55 -1.51
C GLN A 50 3.81 4.52 -0.14
N GLN A 51 2.72 3.77 0.00
CA GLN A 51 2.03 3.59 1.29
C GLN A 51 2.90 2.87 2.31
N ALA A 52 3.62 1.82 1.89
CA ALA A 52 4.57 1.12 2.74
C ALA A 52 5.68 2.07 3.21
N MET A 53 6.26 2.86 2.31
CA MET A 53 7.29 3.85 2.66
C MET A 53 6.75 4.90 3.63
N HIS A 54 5.53 5.40 3.40
CA HIS A 54 4.89 6.35 4.32
C HIS A 54 4.67 5.72 5.71
N ARG A 55 4.31 4.45 5.77
CA ARG A 55 4.18 3.71 7.03
C ARG A 55 5.52 3.59 7.74
N LEU A 56 6.63 3.29 7.04
CA LEU A 56 7.97 3.24 7.63
C LEU A 56 8.43 4.60 8.21
N ILE A 57 8.02 5.70 7.59
CA ILE A 57 8.36 7.05 8.06
C ILE A 57 7.59 7.44 9.33
N ARG A 58 6.42 6.83 9.57
CA ARG A 58 5.50 7.24 10.66
C ARG A 58 5.30 6.18 11.73
N HIS A 59 5.59 4.92 11.46
CA HIS A 59 5.40 3.80 12.38
C HIS A 59 6.70 3.05 12.60
N ASP A 60 6.88 2.56 13.82
CA ASP A 60 7.94 1.62 14.15
C ASP A 60 7.63 0.24 13.52
N VAL A 61 8.64 -0.35 12.88
CA VAL A 61 8.46 -1.58 12.08
C VAL A 61 8.24 -2.80 12.96
N LEU A 62 8.86 -2.82 14.15
CA LEU A 62 8.80 -3.95 15.07
C LEU A 62 7.45 -4.03 15.79
N THR A 63 6.93 -2.88 16.22
CA THR A 63 5.71 -2.79 17.04
C THR A 63 4.47 -2.40 16.26
N GLY A 64 4.63 -1.79 15.08
CA GLY A 64 3.54 -1.21 14.30
C GLY A 64 2.92 0.05 14.91
N MET A 65 3.40 0.50 16.08
CA MET A 65 2.95 1.71 16.76
C MET A 65 3.49 2.97 16.07
N PRO A 66 2.88 4.14 16.29
CA PRO A 66 3.46 5.42 15.87
C PRO A 66 4.90 5.54 16.35
N ASN A 67 5.80 5.96 15.46
CA ASN A 67 7.16 6.26 15.83
C ASN A 67 7.25 7.63 16.53
N GLU A 68 8.46 7.99 16.96
CA GLU A 68 8.72 9.25 17.66
C GLU A 68 8.28 10.48 16.85
N THR A 69 8.51 10.48 15.53
CA THR A 69 8.09 11.58 14.64
C THR A 69 6.58 11.75 14.65
N GLN A 70 5.81 10.67 14.43
CA GLN A 70 4.35 10.73 14.42
C GLN A 70 3.79 11.09 15.82
N PHE A 71 4.38 10.57 16.89
CA PHE A 71 3.99 10.90 18.25
C PHE A 71 4.21 12.40 18.55
N THR A 72 5.34 12.96 18.14
CA THR A 72 5.68 14.38 18.37
C THR A 72 4.73 15.32 17.61
N GLU A 73 4.41 15.01 16.36
CA GLU A 73 3.41 15.76 15.58
C GLU A 73 2.02 15.71 16.23
N PHE A 74 1.60 14.53 16.68
CA PHE A 74 0.33 14.34 17.38
C PHE A 74 0.30 15.14 18.69
N LEU A 75 1.35 15.06 19.49
CA LEU A 75 1.45 15.76 20.77
C LEU A 75 1.41 17.28 20.58
N THR A 76 2.12 17.79 19.57
CA THR A 76 2.11 19.23 19.23
C THR A 76 0.69 19.69 18.88
N THR A 77 -0.01 18.92 18.03
CA THR A 77 -1.40 19.20 17.65
C THR A 77 -2.34 19.17 18.86
N ALA A 78 -2.16 18.20 19.77
CA ALA A 78 -2.95 18.05 20.97
C ALA A 78 -2.74 19.23 21.94
N ILE A 79 -1.50 19.70 22.13
CA ILE A 79 -1.18 20.87 22.94
C ILE A 79 -1.87 22.12 22.41
N ASP A 80 -1.84 22.35 21.10
CA ASP A 80 -2.47 23.51 20.49
C ASP A 80 -4.00 23.46 20.60
N ALA A 81 -4.60 22.27 20.43
CA ALA A 81 -6.02 22.08 20.64
C ALA A 81 -6.43 22.33 22.10
N ALA A 82 -5.67 21.81 23.07
CA ALA A 82 -5.89 22.01 24.50
C ALA A 82 -5.86 23.49 24.89
N LYS A 83 -4.90 24.25 24.35
CA LYS A 83 -4.81 25.71 24.55
C LYS A 83 -6.04 26.44 24.00
N ARG A 84 -6.49 26.10 22.79
CA ARG A 84 -7.65 26.76 22.16
C ARG A 84 -8.98 26.44 22.85
N LEU A 85 -9.16 25.19 23.27
CA LEU A 85 -10.41 24.70 23.87
C LEU A 85 -10.43 24.85 25.40
N ASN A 86 -9.32 25.32 25.98
CA ASN A 86 -9.10 25.38 27.43
C ASN A 86 -9.39 24.04 28.14
N GLN A 87 -9.02 22.94 27.47
CA GLN A 87 -9.28 21.59 27.95
C GLN A 87 -7.94 20.87 28.18
N PRO A 88 -7.63 20.42 29.40
CA PRO A 88 -6.40 19.71 29.67
C PRO A 88 -6.42 18.29 29.10
N PHE A 89 -5.23 17.76 28.82
CA PHE A 89 -5.01 16.36 28.46
C PHE A 89 -3.84 15.79 29.28
N ALA A 90 -3.72 14.47 29.33
CA ALA A 90 -2.65 13.76 30.03
C ALA A 90 -1.80 12.96 29.05
N VAL A 91 -0.53 12.77 29.40
CA VAL A 91 0.41 11.90 28.68
C VAL A 91 0.89 10.83 29.65
N LEU A 92 0.87 9.57 29.22
CA LEU A 92 1.43 8.44 29.96
C LEU A 92 2.73 7.99 29.28
N GLN A 93 3.81 7.96 30.04
CA GLN A 93 5.05 7.33 29.64
C GLN A 93 5.18 5.99 30.36
N THR A 94 5.42 4.92 29.60
CA THR A 94 5.64 3.57 30.11
C THR A 94 6.95 3.03 29.52
N ASN A 95 7.64 2.19 30.28
CA ASN A 95 8.88 1.54 29.84
C ASN A 95 8.89 0.08 30.30
N ILE A 96 9.56 -0.78 29.54
CA ILE A 96 9.80 -2.17 29.92
C ILE A 96 11.13 -2.23 30.66
N GLU A 97 11.09 -2.55 31.94
CA GLU A 97 12.29 -2.76 32.75
C GLU A 97 13.00 -4.07 32.36
N ARG A 98 14.33 -4.08 32.47
CA ARG A 98 15.18 -5.27 32.23
C ARG A 98 15.06 -5.89 30.83
N LEU A 99 14.65 -5.12 29.82
CA LEU A 99 14.53 -5.60 28.44
C LEU A 99 15.85 -6.20 27.92
N SER A 100 17.00 -5.62 28.28
CA SER A 100 18.32 -6.13 27.91
C SER A 100 18.56 -7.55 28.42
N GLU A 101 18.27 -7.83 29.70
CA GLU A 101 18.44 -9.17 30.28
C GLU A 101 17.55 -10.21 29.60
N ILE A 102 16.34 -9.81 29.19
CA ILE A 102 15.43 -10.68 28.45
C ILE A 102 16.00 -10.98 27.06
N ASN A 103 16.50 -9.96 26.35
CA ASN A 103 17.10 -10.14 25.04
C ASN A 103 18.36 -11.01 25.10
N ASP A 104 19.20 -10.83 26.13
CA ASP A 104 20.39 -11.65 26.36
C ASP A 104 20.02 -13.11 26.62
N ALA A 105 19.00 -13.36 27.46
CA ALA A 105 18.52 -14.71 27.75
C ALA A 105 17.90 -15.41 26.52
N LEU A 106 17.32 -14.65 25.59
CA LEU A 106 16.72 -15.15 24.36
C LEU A 106 17.71 -15.23 23.18
N GLY A 107 18.94 -14.71 23.35
CA GLY A 107 19.98 -14.75 22.32
C GLY A 107 19.79 -13.72 21.19
N PHE A 108 19.14 -12.59 21.48
CA PHE A 108 18.97 -11.47 20.53
C PHE A 108 20.11 -10.43 20.59
N SER A 109 21.13 -10.64 21.45
CA SER A 109 22.32 -9.77 21.57
C SER A 109 23.40 -10.06 20.54
#